data_AF-A0A4V2BSC3-F1
#
_entry.id   AF-A0A4V2BSC3-F1
#
_cell.length_a   1.000
_cell.length_b   1.000
_cell.length_c   1.000
_cell.angle_alpha   90.00
_cell.angle_beta   90.00
_cell.angle_gamma   90.00
#
_symmetry.space_group_name_H-M   'P 1'
#
loop_
_entity.id
_entity.type
_entity.pdbx_description
1 polymer ?
#
loop_
_entity_poly.entity_id
_entity_poly.type
_entity_poly.pdbx_seq_one_letter_code
_entity_poly.pdbx_strand_id
1 'polypeptide(L)'
;MAAARTVDFDGFERSLTDPEVEKAFSEWSSCMKAKGYSYPTLLAAMGSAEFSKGPISDHECALAQHDVECKKKVDLIGRWNKAESAIRRSLIKKNQVILDRFLDRQTAKAAAARKLLGTDD
;
A
#
# COMPACT_ATOMS: atom_id res chain seq x y z
N MET A 1 5.27 15.64 10.97
CA MET A 1 4.89 15.04 9.67
C MET A 1 5.98 14.12 9.11
N ALA A 2 7.27 14.47 9.15
CA ALA A 2 8.35 13.61 8.63
C ALA A 2 8.28 12.15 9.15
N ALA A 3 8.16 11.94 10.46
CA ALA A 3 8.08 10.58 11.03
C ALA A 3 6.84 9.78 10.57
N ALA A 4 5.68 10.42 10.38
CA ALA A 4 4.49 9.74 9.88
C ALA A 4 4.64 9.36 8.39
N ARG A 5 5.24 10.25 7.59
CA ARG A 5 5.57 9.98 6.18
C ARG A 5 6.60 8.84 6.06
N THR A 6 7.63 8.82 6.91
CA THR A 6 8.62 7.74 7.01
C THR A 6 7.96 6.40 7.34
N VAL A 7 7.04 6.35 8.31
CA VAL A 7 6.35 5.10 8.68
C VAL A 7 5.57 4.53 7.49
N ASP A 8 4.91 5.40 6.73
CA ASP A 8 4.07 4.97 5.61
C ASP A 8 4.90 4.62 4.37
N PHE A 9 5.72 5.56 3.88
CA PHE A 9 6.48 5.41 2.64
C PHE A 9 7.61 4.37 2.77
N ASP A 10 8.46 4.46 3.80
CA ASP A 10 9.52 3.47 4.01
C ASP A 10 8.92 2.09 4.36
N GLY A 11 7.75 2.06 5.00
CA GLY A 11 7.02 0.83 5.28
C GLY A 11 6.64 0.11 4.00
N PHE A 12 6.06 0.86 3.06
CA PHE A 12 5.74 0.38 1.71
C PHE A 12 6.99 -0.04 0.94
N GLU A 13 8.01 0.83 0.80
CA GLU A 13 9.22 0.51 0.02
C GLU A 13 9.93 -0.73 0.54
N ARG A 14 10.06 -0.88 1.86
CA ARG A 14 10.67 -2.06 2.47
C ARG A 14 9.84 -3.33 2.30
N SER A 15 8.52 -3.21 2.17
CA SER A 15 7.66 -4.37 1.93
C SER A 15 7.85 -4.94 0.52
N LEU A 16 8.30 -4.13 -0.45
CA LEU A 16 8.53 -4.59 -1.83
C LEU A 16 9.71 -5.57 -1.94
N THR A 17 10.64 -5.53 -0.98
CA THR A 17 11.79 -6.45 -0.89
C THR A 17 11.63 -7.48 0.22
N ASP A 18 10.44 -7.57 0.82
CA ASP A 18 10.14 -8.65 1.77
C ASP A 18 10.05 -9.99 1.00
N PRO A 19 10.75 -11.06 1.43
CA PRO A 19 10.79 -12.32 0.69
C PRO A 19 9.41 -12.95 0.43
N GLU A 20 8.44 -12.76 1.34
CA GLU A 20 7.09 -13.29 1.14
C GLU A 20 6.31 -12.48 0.10
N VAL A 21 6.60 -11.19 -0.02
CA VAL A 21 6.00 -10.31 -1.04
C VAL A 21 6.59 -10.60 -2.42
N GLU A 22 7.92 -10.72 -2.52
CA GLU A 22 8.58 -11.11 -3.78
C GLU A 22 8.08 -12.46 -4.28
N LYS A 23 7.93 -13.44 -3.38
CA LYS A 23 7.35 -14.75 -3.70
C LYS A 23 5.89 -14.62 -4.17
N ALA A 24 5.06 -13.84 -3.48
CA ALA A 24 3.67 -13.61 -3.90
C ALA A 24 3.59 -12.95 -5.29
N PHE A 25 4.48 -12.00 -5.59
CA PHE A 25 4.57 -11.36 -6.90
C PHE A 25 4.97 -12.36 -7.99
N SER A 26 5.94 -13.23 -7.72
CA SER A 26 6.37 -14.27 -8.67
C SER A 26 5.25 -15.29 -8.97
N GLU A 27 4.52 -15.72 -7.94
CA GLU A 27 3.39 -16.64 -8.10
C GLU A 27 2.23 -15.98 -8.87
N TRP A 28 1.91 -14.71 -8.59
CA TRP A 28 0.93 -13.93 -9.35
C TRP A 28 1.37 -13.74 -10.81
N SER A 29 2.63 -13.39 -11.04
CA SER A 29 3.20 -13.21 -12.39
C SER A 29 3.08 -14.48 -13.21
N SER A 30 3.37 -15.64 -12.59
CA SER A 30 3.21 -16.96 -13.22
C SER A 30 1.75 -17.25 -13.57
N CYS A 31 0.80 -16.87 -12.71
CA CYS A 31 -0.64 -16.99 -12.99
C CYS A 31 -1.08 -16.11 -14.16
N MET A 32 -0.67 -14.84 -14.17
CA MET A 32 -0.97 -13.90 -15.26
C MET A 32 -0.39 -14.39 -16.59
N LYS A 33 0.84 -14.92 -16.57
CA LYS A 33 1.50 -15.48 -17.76
C LYS A 33 0.73 -16.67 -18.34
N ALA A 34 0.20 -17.53 -17.49
CA ALA A 34 -0.66 -18.64 -17.93
C ALA A 34 -1.98 -18.18 -18.58
N LYS A 35 -2.39 -16.92 -18.34
CA LYS A 35 -3.56 -16.30 -18.97
C LYS A 35 -3.22 -15.36 -20.13
N GLY A 36 -1.95 -15.34 -20.56
CA GLY A 36 -1.50 -14.56 -21.71
C GLY A 36 -0.97 -13.17 -21.38
N TYR A 37 -0.86 -12.79 -20.11
CA TYR A 37 -0.38 -11.48 -19.67
C TYR A 37 1.00 -11.57 -19.02
N SER A 38 1.95 -10.76 -19.46
CA SER A 38 3.34 -10.84 -18.97
C SER A 38 3.74 -9.59 -18.20
N TYR A 39 3.66 -9.67 -16.87
CA TYR A 39 4.18 -8.63 -15.98
C TYR A 39 5.11 -9.25 -14.93
N PRO A 40 6.32 -8.72 -14.74
CA PRO A 40 7.28 -9.28 -13.76
C PRO A 40 6.84 -9.04 -12.31
N THR A 41 6.13 -7.95 -12.03
CA THR A 41 5.61 -7.61 -10.71
C THR A 41 4.25 -6.94 -10.82
N LEU A 42 3.51 -6.93 -9.72
CA LEU A 42 2.22 -6.24 -9.66
C LEU A 42 2.37 -4.73 -9.92
N LEU A 43 3.45 -4.12 -9.42
CA LEU A 43 3.75 -2.70 -9.68
C LEU A 43 4.02 -2.41 -11.16
N ALA A 44 4.64 -3.34 -11.89
CA ALA A 44 4.86 -3.19 -13.32
C ALA A 44 3.53 -3.16 -14.10
N ALA A 45 2.55 -3.98 -13.70
CA ALA A 45 1.21 -3.92 -14.27
C ALA A 45 0.50 -2.60 -13.92
N MET A 46 0.57 -2.17 -12.65
CA MET A 46 -0.05 -0.91 -12.21
C MET A 46 0.52 0.33 -12.90
N GLY A 47 1.81 0.30 -13.26
CA GLY A 47 2.50 1.39 -13.97
C GLY A 47 2.43 1.30 -15.49
N SER A 48 1.69 0.34 -16.06
CA SER A 48 1.66 0.13 -17.50
C SER A 48 0.98 1.27 -18.24
N ALA A 49 1.62 1.74 -19.32
CA ALA A 49 1.07 2.78 -20.18
C ALA A 49 -0.18 2.34 -20.94
N GLU A 50 -0.42 1.02 -21.05
CA GLU A 50 -1.57 0.46 -21.78
C GLU A 50 -2.92 0.87 -21.18
N PHE A 51 -2.95 1.18 -19.87
CA PHE A 51 -4.17 1.59 -19.14
C PHE A 51 -4.29 3.12 -18.99
N SER A 52 -3.42 3.90 -19.62
CA SER A 52 -3.28 5.33 -19.31
C SER A 52 -4.14 6.25 -20.19
N LYS A 53 -4.77 5.74 -21.25
CA LYS A 53 -5.46 6.58 -22.26
C LYS A 53 -6.61 5.84 -22.94
N GLY A 54 -7.61 6.61 -23.38
CA GLY A 54 -8.72 6.12 -24.20
C GLY A 54 -9.91 5.58 -23.40
N PRO A 55 -10.98 5.15 -24.09
CA PRO A 55 -12.09 4.47 -23.45
C PRO A 55 -11.67 3.07 -22.97
N ILE A 56 -12.27 2.61 -21.86
CA ILE A 56 -12.04 1.27 -21.33
C ILE A 56 -12.49 0.24 -22.36
N SER A 57 -11.59 -0.68 -22.70
CA SER A 57 -11.78 -1.75 -23.66
C SER A 57 -12.14 -3.09 -22.99
N ASP A 58 -12.69 -4.01 -23.79
CA ASP A 58 -12.95 -5.39 -23.34
C ASP A 58 -11.67 -6.11 -22.90
N HIS A 59 -10.54 -5.78 -23.53
CA HIS A 59 -9.23 -6.32 -23.16
C HIS A 59 -8.84 -5.91 -21.74
N GLU A 60 -8.98 -4.63 -21.40
CA GLU A 60 -8.68 -4.11 -20.07
C GLU A 60 -9.62 -4.71 -19.01
N CYS A 61 -10.91 -4.88 -19.34
CA CYS A 61 -11.85 -5.55 -18.46
C CYS A 61 -11.45 -7.01 -18.19
N ALA A 62 -11.11 -7.77 -19.23
CA ALA A 62 -10.67 -9.16 -19.11
C ALA A 62 -9.37 -9.27 -18.29
N LEU A 63 -8.41 -8.37 -18.54
CA LEU A 63 -7.15 -8.31 -17.80
C LEU A 63 -7.39 -8.04 -16.33
N ALA A 64 -8.22 -7.05 -15.99
CA ALA A 64 -8.56 -6.72 -14.60
C ALA A 64 -9.24 -7.89 -13.87
N GLN A 65 -10.12 -8.63 -14.55
CA GLN A 65 -10.73 -9.83 -13.99
C GLN A 65 -9.69 -10.92 -13.69
N HIS A 66 -8.78 -11.17 -14.64
CA HIS A 66 -7.69 -12.13 -14.46
C HIS A 66 -6.68 -11.72 -13.39
N ASP A 67 -6.38 -10.43 -13.27
CA ASP A 67 -5.56 -9.89 -12.20
C ASP A 67 -6.17 -10.19 -10.83
N VAL A 68 -7.48 -9.90 -10.63
CA VAL A 68 -8.18 -10.21 -9.39
C VAL A 68 -8.21 -11.71 -9.10
N GLU A 69 -8.45 -12.55 -10.12
CA GLU A 69 -8.41 -14.01 -9.99
C GLU A 69 -7.02 -14.49 -9.53
N CYS A 70 -5.96 -14.03 -10.18
CA CYS A 70 -4.59 -14.40 -9.86
C CYS A 70 -4.16 -13.90 -8.48
N LYS A 71 -4.53 -12.67 -8.10
CA LYS A 71 -4.30 -12.12 -6.74
C LYS A 71 -4.95 -12.98 -5.67
N LYS A 72 -6.20 -13.41 -5.89
CA LYS A 72 -6.93 -14.29 -4.96
C LYS A 72 -6.29 -15.68 -4.87
N LYS A 73 -5.89 -16.26 -6.01
CA LYS A 73 -5.29 -17.60 -6.07
C LYS A 73 -4.03 -17.74 -5.22
N VAL A 74 -3.22 -16.68 -5.10
CA VAL A 74 -1.94 -16.71 -4.38
C VAL A 74 -1.96 -15.93 -3.06
N ASP A 75 -3.15 -15.47 -2.65
CA ASP A 75 -3.37 -14.58 -1.50
C ASP A 75 -2.41 -13.37 -1.47
N LEU A 76 -2.21 -12.74 -2.64
CA LEU A 76 -1.19 -11.69 -2.79
C LEU A 76 -1.44 -10.54 -1.80
N ILE A 77 -2.68 -10.06 -1.73
CA ILE A 77 -3.03 -8.89 -0.93
C ILE A 77 -2.93 -9.19 0.57
N GLY A 78 -3.35 -10.39 1.01
CA GLY A 78 -3.25 -10.80 2.41
C GLY A 78 -1.79 -10.92 2.87
N ARG A 79 -0.96 -11.58 2.06
CA ARG A 79 0.47 -11.76 2.32
C ARG A 79 1.21 -10.42 2.35
N TRP A 80 0.96 -9.56 1.38
CA TRP A 80 1.57 -8.23 1.34
C TRP A 80 1.13 -7.36 2.52
N ASN A 81 -0.16 -7.30 2.81
CA ASN A 81 -0.66 -6.54 3.95
C ASN A 81 -0.03 -7.00 5.28
N LYS A 82 0.13 -8.32 5.47
CA LYS A 82 0.75 -8.89 6.66
C LYS A 82 2.20 -8.45 6.81
N ALA A 83 3.00 -8.54 5.73
CA ALA A 83 4.40 -8.14 5.70
C ALA A 83 4.57 -6.63 5.94
N GLU A 84 3.89 -5.80 5.16
CA GLU A 84 3.97 -4.35 5.26
C GLU A 84 3.52 -3.86 6.64
N SER A 85 2.42 -4.41 7.18
CA SER A 85 1.95 -4.03 8.51
C SER A 85 2.94 -4.42 9.62
N ALA A 86 3.66 -5.52 9.48
CA ALA A 86 4.70 -5.90 10.44
C ALA A 86 5.88 -4.90 10.41
N ILE A 87 6.31 -4.51 9.21
CA ILE A 87 7.34 -3.48 9.00
C ILE A 87 6.88 -2.14 9.58
N ARG A 88 5.66 -1.70 9.24
CA ARG A 88 5.09 -0.43 9.70
C ARG A 88 4.99 -0.39 11.22
N ARG A 89 4.53 -1.47 11.88
CA ARG A 89 4.50 -1.58 13.35
C ARG A 89 5.90 -1.47 13.96
N SER A 90 6.92 -2.03 13.33
CA SER A 90 8.32 -1.89 13.77
C SER A 90 8.81 -0.44 13.65
N LEU A 91 8.50 0.23 12.54
CA LEU A 91 8.84 1.64 12.33
C LEU A 91 8.12 2.56 13.33
N ILE A 92 6.85 2.29 13.66
CA ILE A 92 6.13 3.03 14.71
C ILE A 92 6.85 2.90 16.04
N LYS A 93 7.17 1.67 16.46
CA LYS A 93 7.91 1.44 17.71
C LYS A 93 9.25 2.17 17.74
N LYS A 94 9.99 2.16 16.62
CA LYS A 94 11.28 2.88 16.49
C LYS A 94 11.12 4.40 16.58
N ASN A 95 10.00 4.94 16.13
CA ASN A 95 9.74 6.39 16.07
C ASN A 95 8.78 6.88 17.16
N GLN A 96 8.42 6.03 18.13
CA GLN A 96 7.36 6.27 19.12
C GLN A 96 7.49 7.63 19.79
N VAL A 97 8.66 7.98 20.31
CA VAL A 97 8.92 9.26 21.01
C VAL A 97 8.61 10.48 20.14
N ILE A 98 8.98 10.43 18.85
CA ILE A 98 8.75 11.55 17.92
C ILE A 98 7.27 11.63 17.55
N LEU A 99 6.61 10.47 17.40
CA LEU A 99 5.19 10.37 17.11
C LEU A 99 4.33 10.86 18.27
N ASP A 100 4.67 10.51 19.51
CA ASP A 100 3.98 10.96 20.73
C ASP A 100 4.10 12.49 20.87
N ARG A 101 5.31 13.03 20.76
CA ARG A 101 5.53 14.48 20.78
C ARG A 101 4.78 15.20 19.64
N PHE A 102 4.61 14.53 18.50
CA PHE A 102 3.79 15.08 17.43
C PHE A 102 2.31 15.07 17.81
N LEU A 103 1.78 13.96 18.33
CA LEU A 103 0.39 13.82 18.78
C LEU A 103 0.04 14.86 19.86
N ASP A 104 0.91 15.05 20.85
CA ASP A 104 0.70 16.03 21.93
C ASP A 104 0.50 17.44 21.37
N ARG A 105 1.37 17.85 20.44
CA ARG A 105 1.29 19.17 19.81
C ARG A 105 0.05 19.33 18.93
N GLN A 106 -0.35 18.30 18.20
CA GLN A 106 -1.55 18.34 17.38
C GLN A 106 -2.81 18.44 18.24
N THR A 107 -2.85 17.69 19.34
CA THR A 107 -3.97 17.70 20.29
C THR A 107 -4.09 19.06 20.99
N ALA A 108 -2.97 19.64 21.43
CA ALA A 108 -2.96 20.98 22.03
C ALA A 108 -3.46 22.06 21.05
N LYS A 109 -3.05 22.00 19.79
CA LYS A 109 -3.54 22.91 18.74
C LYS A 109 -5.04 22.76 18.49
N ALA A 110 -5.52 21.53 18.36
CA ALA A 110 -6.94 21.25 18.14
C ALA A 110 -7.80 21.72 19.33
N ALA A 111 -7.33 21.52 20.56
CA ALA A 111 -8.00 22.00 21.76
C ALA A 111 -8.06 23.54 21.81
N ALA A 112 -6.97 24.23 21.48
CA ALA A 112 -6.96 25.68 21.40
C ALA A 112 -7.93 26.22 20.32
N ALA A 113 -8.00 25.56 19.16
CA ALA A 113 -8.92 25.91 18.09
C ALA A 113 -10.39 25.73 18.50
N ARG A 114 -10.74 24.61 19.15
CA ARG A 114 -12.12 24.36 19.66
C ARG A 114 -12.59 25.46 20.60
N LYS A 115 -11.73 25.86 21.54
CA LYS A 115 -12.02 26.98 22.47
C LYS A 115 -12.29 28.29 21.74
N LEU A 116 -11.55 28.59 20.67
CA LEU A 116 -11.75 29.81 19.87
C LEU A 116 -13.04 29.76 19.04
N LEU A 117 -13.43 28.57 18.58
CA LEU A 117 -14.62 28.37 17.76
C LEU A 117 -15.90 28.19 18.59
N GLY A 118 -15.80 28.11 19.91
CA GLY A 118 -16.94 27.86 20.79
C GLY A 118 -17.56 26.48 20.60
N THR A 119 -16.83 25.53 20.01
CA THR A 119 -17.28 24.15 19.82
C THR A 119 -16.65 23.28 20.90
N ASP A 120 -17.06 23.51 22.14
CA ASP A 120 -16.80 22.64 23.27
C ASP A 120 -18.03 21.72 23.44
N ASP A 121 -18.03 20.57 22.74
CA ASP A 121 -18.89 19.42 23.03
C ASP A 121 -17.99 18.22 23.43
#